data_AF-A0A1F9B8E8-F1
#
_entry.id   AF-A0A1F9B8E8-F1
#
_cell.length_a   1.000
_cell.length_b   1.000
_cell.length_c   1.000
_cell.angle_alpha   90.00
_cell.angle_beta   90.00
_cell.angle_gamma   90.00
#
_symmetry.space_group_name_H-M   'P 1'
#
loop_
_entity.id
_entity.type
_entity.pdbx_description
1 polymer ?
#
loop_
_entity_poly.entity_id
_entity_poly.type
_entity_poly.pdbx_seq_one_letter_code
_entity_poly.pdbx_strand_id
1 'polypeptide(L)'
;MKKIWVKAVPWNKDVALAALESGADALWIPAGMGSEVKKMGVIPVIAEDGDFMLGRDVVDKVIREKKDEDEVVNLTLSKKVIIKDGDWKIIPLENLLSRTKNIYVEIDELQGGRTALSILEKGVDGVVINNPDANAVRHIVQALKARGETFELVPARMKRIMPLGLGDRVCVDTCSSMILGEGMLVGNSSQALFLIHSESVENPFVNTRPFRVNAGPLHAYILLAEGQTKYLSELRSGDPVLIVNFEGKSYPAVVGRVKIERRPLVLVEAEERGEPISVILQNAETVRLTQPCGKAISLVDLKEGDEVLVYREKAGRHFGVQIDETIVER
;
A
#
# COMPACT_ATOMS: atom_id res chain seq x y z
N MET A 1 0.09 -7.09 -0.27
CA MET A 1 -0.60 -6.37 -1.38
C MET A 1 -1.41 -7.34 -2.23
N LYS A 2 -2.72 -7.11 -2.31
CA LYS A 2 -3.65 -7.94 -3.09
C LYS A 2 -3.41 -7.80 -4.60
N LYS A 3 -3.52 -8.91 -5.32
CA LYS A 3 -3.28 -8.96 -6.78
C LYS A 3 -4.59 -8.91 -7.56
N ILE A 4 -4.64 -8.12 -8.61
CA ILE A 4 -5.79 -7.98 -9.51
C ILE A 4 -5.35 -8.44 -10.89
N TRP A 5 -5.83 -9.60 -11.30
CA TRP A 5 -5.59 -10.15 -12.63
C TRP A 5 -6.80 -9.93 -13.52
N VAL A 6 -6.60 -9.88 -14.82
CA VAL A 6 -7.69 -9.81 -15.81
C VAL A 6 -7.60 -10.99 -16.75
N LYS A 7 -8.74 -11.63 -17.02
CA LYS A 7 -8.87 -12.75 -17.94
C LYS A 7 -9.41 -12.27 -19.27
N ALA A 8 -8.62 -12.45 -20.32
CA ALA A 8 -8.97 -12.18 -21.71
C ALA A 8 -8.97 -13.50 -22.50
N VAL A 9 -9.77 -14.47 -22.04
CA VAL A 9 -9.94 -15.80 -22.66
C VAL A 9 -11.43 -16.02 -22.98
N PRO A 10 -11.84 -16.14 -24.26
CA PRO A 10 -11.02 -16.06 -25.48
C PRO A 10 -10.38 -14.67 -25.67
N TRP A 11 -9.36 -14.57 -26.54
CA TRP A 11 -8.59 -13.34 -26.74
C TRP A 11 -9.49 -12.14 -27.06
N ASN A 12 -9.38 -11.10 -26.23
CA ASN A 12 -10.05 -9.83 -26.42
C ASN A 12 -9.04 -8.69 -26.19
N LYS A 13 -8.67 -8.01 -27.28
CA LYS A 13 -7.67 -6.95 -27.27
C LYS A 13 -8.10 -5.74 -26.43
N ASP A 14 -9.38 -5.38 -26.46
CA ASP A 14 -9.89 -4.20 -25.74
C ASP A 14 -9.87 -4.43 -24.23
N VAL A 15 -10.23 -5.65 -23.79
CA VAL A 15 -10.10 -6.06 -22.38
C VAL A 15 -8.64 -6.10 -21.95
N ALA A 16 -7.74 -6.65 -22.78
CA ALA A 16 -6.31 -6.67 -22.49
C ALA A 16 -5.72 -5.25 -22.38
N LEU A 17 -6.15 -4.33 -23.24
CA LEU A 17 -5.71 -2.94 -23.20
C LEU A 17 -6.25 -2.23 -21.96
N ALA A 18 -7.53 -2.40 -21.64
CA ALA A 18 -8.14 -1.84 -20.45
C ALA A 18 -7.45 -2.33 -19.17
N ALA A 19 -7.07 -3.62 -19.11
CA ALA A 19 -6.31 -4.18 -18.00
C ALA A 19 -4.95 -3.49 -17.80
N LEU A 20 -4.21 -3.30 -18.90
CA LEU A 20 -2.90 -2.64 -18.87
C LEU A 20 -3.01 -1.18 -18.41
N GLU A 21 -3.93 -0.41 -19.01
CA GLU A 21 -4.13 1.02 -18.72
C GLU A 21 -4.64 1.30 -17.30
N SER A 22 -5.40 0.36 -16.74
CA SER A 22 -5.94 0.48 -15.38
C SER A 22 -5.00 -0.03 -14.29
N GLY A 23 -3.86 -0.62 -14.66
CA GLY A 23 -2.84 -1.09 -13.72
C GLY A 23 -3.08 -2.50 -13.16
N ALA A 24 -3.64 -3.41 -13.95
CA ALA A 24 -3.74 -4.82 -13.57
C ALA A 24 -2.35 -5.44 -13.30
N ASP A 25 -2.28 -6.40 -12.38
CA ASP A 25 -1.03 -7.05 -11.96
C ASP A 25 -0.59 -8.19 -12.89
N ALA A 26 -1.52 -8.80 -13.64
CA ALA A 26 -1.25 -9.82 -14.65
C ALA A 26 -2.43 -9.97 -15.64
N LEU A 27 -2.15 -10.53 -16.81
CA LEU A 27 -3.16 -10.82 -17.83
C LEU A 27 -3.20 -12.33 -18.12
N TRP A 28 -4.36 -12.94 -17.95
CA TRP A 28 -4.62 -14.33 -18.35
C TRP A 28 -5.16 -14.38 -19.77
N ILE A 29 -4.40 -15.01 -20.68
CA ILE A 29 -4.66 -15.05 -22.13
C ILE A 29 -4.59 -16.48 -22.69
N PRO A 30 -5.08 -16.73 -23.93
CA PRO A 30 -4.85 -18.00 -24.62
C PRO A 30 -3.38 -18.20 -25.01
N ALA A 31 -2.97 -19.46 -25.16
CA ALA A 31 -1.63 -19.80 -25.64
C ALA A 31 -1.32 -19.15 -26.99
N GLY A 32 -0.07 -18.72 -27.19
CA GLY A 32 0.40 -18.07 -28.42
C GLY A 32 0.13 -16.56 -28.52
N MET A 33 -0.65 -15.98 -27.60
CA MET A 33 -0.97 -14.54 -27.61
C MET A 33 0.05 -13.66 -26.86
N GLY A 34 1.10 -14.25 -26.28
CA GLY A 34 2.11 -13.50 -25.52
C GLY A 34 2.84 -12.44 -26.35
N SER A 35 2.99 -12.65 -27.66
CA SER A 35 3.60 -11.66 -28.56
C SER A 35 2.72 -10.42 -28.78
N GLU A 36 1.40 -10.56 -28.78
CA GLU A 36 0.46 -9.45 -28.89
C GLU A 36 0.46 -8.60 -27.62
N VAL A 37 0.48 -9.24 -26.45
CA VAL A 37 0.58 -8.52 -25.16
C VAL A 37 1.88 -7.72 -25.06
N LYS A 38 3.02 -8.31 -25.48
CA LYS A 38 4.33 -7.63 -25.49
C LYS A 38 4.36 -6.38 -26.37
N LYS A 39 3.55 -6.31 -27.43
CA LYS A 39 3.40 -5.10 -28.27
C LYS A 39 2.62 -4.00 -27.56
N MET A 40 1.75 -4.36 -26.62
CA MET A 40 0.88 -3.44 -25.90
C MET A 40 1.56 -2.86 -24.65
N GLY A 41 2.35 -3.67 -23.94
CA GLY A 41 3.09 -3.23 -22.77
C GLY A 41 3.78 -4.36 -22.00
N VAL A 42 4.35 -4.01 -20.86
CA VAL A 42 5.04 -4.94 -19.96
C VAL A 42 4.10 -5.30 -18.81
N ILE A 43 3.53 -6.51 -18.86
CA ILE A 43 2.66 -7.07 -17.83
C ILE A 43 2.89 -8.59 -17.77
N PRO A 44 2.95 -9.21 -16.57
CA PRO A 44 3.06 -10.66 -16.46
C PRO A 44 1.89 -11.37 -17.16
N VAL A 45 2.21 -12.41 -17.93
CA VAL A 45 1.23 -13.20 -18.68
C VAL A 45 0.99 -14.55 -18.01
N ILE A 46 -0.29 -14.88 -17.82
CA ILE A 46 -0.75 -16.21 -17.40
C ILE A 46 -1.29 -16.92 -18.64
N ALA A 47 -0.64 -17.98 -19.08
CA ALA A 47 -1.02 -18.79 -20.25
C ALA A 47 -0.33 -20.17 -20.15
N GLU A 48 -0.57 -21.10 -21.08
CA GLU A 48 0.19 -22.36 -21.14
C GLU A 48 1.67 -22.11 -21.47
N ASP A 49 1.97 -21.05 -22.22
CA ASP A 49 3.29 -20.60 -22.66
C ASP A 49 3.69 -19.24 -22.06
N GLY A 50 3.03 -18.83 -20.98
CA GLY A 50 3.22 -17.52 -20.32
C GLY A 50 4.35 -17.48 -19.28
N ASP A 51 4.50 -16.32 -18.63
CA ASP A 51 5.41 -16.14 -17.49
C ASP A 51 4.97 -16.96 -16.27
N PHE A 52 3.65 -17.10 -16.10
CA PHE A 52 3.02 -18.03 -15.17
C PHE A 52 2.29 -19.11 -15.97
N MET A 53 2.83 -20.33 -15.96
CA MET A 53 2.30 -21.44 -16.77
C MET A 53 1.07 -22.07 -16.12
N LEU A 54 -0.03 -22.16 -16.87
CA LEU A 54 -1.22 -22.92 -16.45
C LEU A 54 -0.86 -24.40 -16.21
N GLY A 55 -1.43 -25.00 -15.17
CA GLY A 55 -1.13 -26.38 -14.76
C GLY A 55 0.13 -26.52 -13.90
N ARG A 56 1.13 -25.65 -14.12
CA ARG A 56 2.42 -25.67 -13.39
C ARG A 56 2.43 -24.66 -12.24
N ASP A 57 2.33 -23.37 -12.54
CA ASP A 57 2.45 -22.27 -11.57
C ASP A 57 1.08 -21.79 -11.08
N VAL A 58 0.07 -21.87 -11.96
CA VAL A 58 -1.31 -21.45 -11.72
C VAL A 58 -2.26 -22.58 -12.10
N VAL A 59 -3.22 -22.89 -11.24
CA VAL A 59 -4.27 -23.88 -11.52
C VAL A 59 -5.62 -23.29 -11.17
N ASP A 60 -6.65 -23.64 -11.92
CA ASP A 60 -8.03 -23.30 -11.64
C ASP A 60 -8.78 -24.50 -11.08
N LYS A 61 -9.64 -24.26 -10.09
CA LYS A 61 -10.42 -25.27 -9.38
C LYS A 61 -11.86 -24.82 -9.15
N VAL A 62 -12.73 -25.81 -9.12
CA VAL A 62 -14.15 -25.69 -8.73
C VAL A 62 -14.29 -26.49 -7.45
N ILE A 63 -14.92 -25.93 -6.42
CA ILE A 63 -15.08 -26.59 -5.13
C ILE A 63 -16.54 -26.99 -5.02
N ARG A 64 -16.81 -28.27 -4.78
CA ARG A 64 -18.15 -28.84 -4.67
C ARG A 64 -18.35 -29.61 -3.37
N GLU A 65 -17.28 -30.19 -2.85
CA GLU A 65 -17.28 -30.95 -1.61
C GLU A 65 -16.05 -30.66 -0.75
N LYS A 66 -16.08 -31.09 0.51
CA LYS A 66 -14.98 -30.89 1.47
C LYS A 66 -13.64 -31.46 0.98
N LYS A 67 -13.66 -32.53 0.17
CA LYS A 67 -12.46 -33.13 -0.41
C LYS A 67 -11.74 -32.18 -1.37
N ASP A 68 -12.48 -31.34 -2.08
CA ASP A 68 -11.92 -30.34 -2.98
C ASP A 68 -11.17 -29.25 -2.18
N GLU A 69 -11.62 -28.93 -0.96
CA GLU A 69 -10.92 -27.99 -0.08
C GLU A 69 -9.52 -28.50 0.29
N ASP A 70 -9.41 -29.79 0.65
CA ASP A 70 -8.14 -30.41 1.00
C ASP A 70 -7.20 -30.50 -0.21
N GLU A 71 -7.75 -30.73 -1.42
CA GLU A 71 -6.96 -30.66 -2.65
C GLU A 71 -6.42 -29.24 -2.90
N VAL A 72 -7.27 -28.22 -2.74
CA VAL A 72 -6.88 -26.81 -2.89
C VAL A 72 -5.76 -26.45 -1.92
N VAL A 73 -5.87 -26.82 -0.63
CA VAL A 73 -4.84 -26.56 0.39
C VAL A 73 -3.50 -27.23 0.06
N ASN A 74 -3.50 -28.39 -0.59
CA ASN A 74 -2.27 -29.04 -1.02
C ASN A 74 -1.65 -28.33 -2.25
N LEU A 75 -2.47 -27.89 -3.20
CA LEU A 75 -2.00 -27.21 -4.40
C LEU A 75 -1.36 -25.84 -4.09
N THR A 76 -1.92 -25.11 -3.13
CA THR A 76 -1.43 -23.77 -2.73
C THR A 76 -0.05 -23.77 -2.09
N LEU A 77 0.46 -24.94 -1.66
CA LEU A 77 1.83 -25.08 -1.15
C LEU A 77 2.89 -24.75 -2.21
N SER A 78 2.56 -24.94 -3.49
CA SER A 78 3.49 -24.72 -4.61
C SER A 78 2.91 -23.89 -5.76
N LYS A 79 1.59 -23.67 -5.80
CA LYS A 79 0.89 -23.03 -6.92
C LYS A 79 -0.04 -21.92 -6.46
N LYS A 80 -0.41 -21.04 -7.38
CA LYS A 80 -1.54 -20.11 -7.20
C LYS A 80 -2.81 -20.81 -7.66
N VAL A 81 -3.83 -20.82 -6.81
CA VAL A 81 -5.09 -21.52 -7.09
C VAL A 81 -6.19 -20.50 -7.34
N ILE A 82 -6.78 -20.54 -8.53
CA ILE A 82 -7.93 -19.71 -8.92
C ILE A 82 -9.20 -20.52 -8.67
N ILE A 83 -10.03 -20.07 -7.75
CA ILE A 83 -11.35 -20.65 -7.51
C ILE A 83 -12.32 -19.99 -8.48
N LYS A 84 -12.92 -20.79 -9.37
CA LYS A 84 -13.86 -20.31 -10.39
C LYS A 84 -15.26 -20.05 -9.81
N ASP A 85 -15.92 -19.09 -10.45
CA ASP A 85 -17.37 -18.96 -10.66
C ASP A 85 -18.32 -19.31 -9.48
N GLY A 86 -18.96 -18.31 -8.86
CA GLY A 86 -20.17 -18.43 -8.01
C GLY A 86 -20.08 -19.25 -6.72
N ASP A 87 -19.26 -20.29 -6.69
CA ASP A 87 -19.16 -21.30 -5.63
C ASP A 87 -18.52 -20.74 -4.37
N TRP A 88 -17.64 -19.75 -4.51
CA TRP A 88 -17.09 -19.05 -3.36
C TRP A 88 -18.09 -18.13 -2.65
N LYS A 89 -19.22 -17.76 -3.30
CA LYS A 89 -20.34 -17.07 -2.65
C LYS A 89 -21.23 -18.05 -1.86
N ILE A 90 -21.13 -19.35 -2.14
CA ILE A 90 -21.93 -20.43 -1.55
C ILE A 90 -21.12 -21.20 -0.50
N ILE A 91 -19.80 -21.31 -0.67
CA ILE A 91 -18.86 -22.05 0.17
C ILE A 91 -18.09 -21.06 1.06
N PRO A 92 -17.83 -21.39 2.34
CA PRO A 92 -17.04 -20.51 3.20
C PRO A 92 -15.58 -20.54 2.74
N LEU A 93 -15.18 -19.60 1.88
CA LEU A 93 -13.76 -19.30 1.61
C LEU A 93 -12.95 -19.13 2.90
N GLU A 94 -13.63 -18.74 3.97
CA GLU A 94 -13.13 -18.67 5.35
C GLU A 94 -12.36 -19.92 5.78
N ASN A 95 -12.85 -21.11 5.41
CA ASN A 95 -12.21 -22.39 5.72
C ASN A 95 -10.85 -22.53 5.02
N LEU A 96 -10.74 -22.05 3.79
CA LEU A 96 -9.49 -22.10 3.03
C LEU A 96 -8.52 -21.03 3.50
N LEU A 97 -9.00 -19.80 3.68
CA LEU A 97 -8.17 -18.65 4.06
C LEU A 97 -7.59 -18.75 5.47
N SER A 98 -8.19 -19.57 6.35
CA SER A 98 -7.61 -19.90 7.66
C SER A 98 -6.48 -20.94 7.58
N ARG A 99 -6.43 -21.75 6.51
CA ARG A 99 -5.52 -22.89 6.36
C ARG A 99 -4.40 -22.66 5.35
N THR A 100 -4.58 -21.74 4.40
CA THR A 100 -3.63 -21.53 3.30
C THR A 100 -3.61 -20.08 2.77
N LYS A 101 -2.57 -19.77 1.99
CA LYS A 101 -2.43 -18.59 1.12
C LYS A 101 -2.45 -19.01 -0.36
N ASN A 102 -2.08 -18.10 -1.26
CA ASN A 102 -2.07 -18.26 -2.73
C ASN A 102 -3.45 -18.53 -3.34
N ILE A 103 -4.52 -18.03 -2.71
CA ILE A 103 -5.89 -18.18 -3.17
C ILE A 103 -6.30 -16.95 -3.99
N TYR A 104 -6.82 -17.20 -5.19
CA TYR A 104 -7.41 -16.23 -6.08
C TYR A 104 -8.85 -16.62 -6.36
N VAL A 105 -9.73 -15.66 -6.61
CA VAL A 105 -11.12 -15.95 -7.00
C VAL A 105 -11.50 -15.23 -8.27
N GLU A 106 -12.29 -15.90 -9.12
CA GLU A 106 -12.86 -15.28 -10.30
C GLU A 106 -14.05 -14.38 -9.92
N ILE A 107 -14.07 -13.16 -10.47
CA ILE A 107 -15.13 -12.16 -10.28
C ILE A 107 -15.55 -11.59 -11.63
N ASP A 108 -16.81 -11.21 -11.74
CA ASP A 108 -17.41 -10.56 -12.90
C ASP A 108 -17.73 -9.07 -12.64
N GLU A 109 -17.90 -8.68 -11.37
CA GLU A 109 -18.29 -7.33 -10.96
C GLU A 109 -17.50 -6.79 -9.74
N LEU A 110 -17.54 -5.46 -9.56
CA LEU A 110 -16.85 -4.76 -8.47
C LEU A 110 -17.29 -5.24 -7.08
N GLN A 111 -18.58 -5.50 -6.90
CA GLN A 111 -19.12 -5.93 -5.61
C GLN A 111 -18.53 -7.29 -5.19
N GLY A 112 -18.45 -8.24 -6.12
CA GLY A 112 -17.78 -9.53 -5.90
C GLY A 112 -16.31 -9.36 -5.51
N GLY A 113 -15.58 -8.48 -6.19
CA GLY A 113 -14.18 -8.17 -5.85
C GLY A 113 -14.01 -7.57 -4.46
N ARG A 114 -14.89 -6.63 -4.07
CA ARG A 114 -14.87 -6.03 -2.72
C ARG A 114 -15.11 -7.07 -1.64
N THR A 115 -16.12 -7.92 -1.83
CA THR A 115 -16.44 -9.01 -0.90
C THR A 115 -15.27 -9.98 -0.78
N ALA A 116 -14.74 -10.50 -1.89
CA ALA A 116 -13.64 -11.46 -1.88
C ALA A 116 -12.39 -10.94 -1.15
N LEU A 117 -12.06 -9.66 -1.36
CA LEU A 117 -10.91 -9.01 -0.73
C LEU A 117 -11.16 -8.58 0.71
N SER A 118 -12.37 -8.73 1.27
CA SER A 118 -12.69 -8.39 2.67
C SER A 118 -12.99 -9.58 3.58
N ILE A 119 -13.07 -10.81 3.05
CA ILE A 119 -13.42 -12.02 3.83
C ILE A 119 -12.43 -12.22 4.99
N LEU A 120 -12.94 -12.45 6.21
CA LEU A 120 -12.16 -12.61 7.45
C LEU A 120 -11.18 -11.46 7.75
N GLU A 121 -11.43 -10.23 7.28
CA GLU A 121 -10.54 -9.06 7.39
C GLU A 121 -9.15 -9.23 6.74
N LYS A 122 -8.83 -10.43 6.26
CA LYS A 122 -7.61 -10.77 5.52
C LYS A 122 -7.84 -10.73 4.01
N GLY A 123 -8.99 -11.23 3.53
CA GLY A 123 -9.34 -11.41 2.13
C GLY A 123 -8.47 -12.46 1.40
N VAL A 124 -8.90 -12.87 0.21
CA VAL A 124 -8.10 -13.69 -0.73
C VAL A 124 -6.82 -12.97 -1.16
N ASP A 125 -5.80 -13.67 -1.67
CA ASP A 125 -4.54 -13.05 -2.12
C ASP A 125 -4.70 -12.25 -3.41
N GLY A 126 -5.71 -12.57 -4.21
CA GLY A 126 -6.09 -11.76 -5.38
C GLY A 126 -7.42 -12.13 -6.01
N VAL A 127 -7.81 -11.36 -7.01
CA VAL A 127 -9.01 -11.59 -7.81
C VAL A 127 -8.65 -11.69 -9.28
N VAL A 128 -9.44 -12.44 -10.04
CA VAL A 128 -9.35 -12.58 -11.49
C VAL A 128 -10.63 -12.02 -12.10
N ILE A 129 -10.53 -10.87 -12.75
CA ILE A 129 -11.67 -10.22 -13.40
C ILE A 129 -11.94 -10.93 -14.72
N ASN A 130 -13.10 -11.58 -14.80
CA ASN A 130 -13.63 -12.18 -16.02
C ASN A 130 -14.87 -11.40 -16.45
N ASN A 131 -14.65 -10.31 -17.18
CA ASN A 131 -15.72 -9.47 -17.71
C ASN A 131 -15.42 -9.11 -19.18
N PRO A 132 -16.35 -9.34 -20.13
CA PRO A 132 -16.11 -9.08 -21.54
C PRO A 132 -16.12 -7.58 -21.90
N ASP A 133 -16.63 -6.71 -21.03
CA ASP A 133 -16.67 -5.25 -21.23
C ASP A 133 -15.40 -4.58 -20.70
N ALA A 134 -14.61 -4.02 -21.61
CA ALA A 134 -13.39 -3.29 -21.31
C ALA A 134 -13.60 -2.08 -20.38
N ASN A 135 -14.76 -1.40 -20.44
CA ASN A 135 -15.05 -0.29 -19.56
C ASN A 135 -15.34 -0.76 -18.13
N ALA A 136 -16.10 -1.84 -17.98
CA ALA A 136 -16.32 -2.48 -16.70
C ALA A 136 -14.99 -2.95 -16.08
N VAL A 137 -14.11 -3.59 -16.87
CA VAL A 137 -12.77 -4.00 -16.42
C VAL A 137 -11.97 -2.81 -15.90
N ARG A 138 -11.90 -1.70 -16.65
CA ARG A 138 -11.18 -0.47 -16.24
C ARG A 138 -11.70 0.05 -14.90
N HIS A 139 -13.02 0.14 -14.75
CA HIS A 139 -13.65 0.61 -13.53
C HIS A 139 -13.38 -0.32 -12.34
N ILE A 140 -13.50 -1.64 -12.52
CA ILE A 140 -13.28 -2.62 -11.44
C ILE A 140 -11.82 -2.56 -10.97
N VAL A 141 -10.84 -2.60 -11.89
CA VAL A 141 -9.42 -2.55 -11.52
C VAL A 141 -9.11 -1.27 -10.75
N GLN A 142 -9.53 -0.10 -11.27
CA GLN A 142 -9.30 1.19 -10.61
C GLN A 142 -9.92 1.24 -9.21
N ALA A 143 -11.18 0.81 -9.06
CA ALA A 143 -11.86 0.84 -7.78
C ALA A 143 -11.27 -0.13 -6.75
N LEU A 144 -10.75 -1.28 -7.19
CA LEU A 144 -10.08 -2.24 -6.31
C LEU A 144 -8.65 -1.81 -5.95
N LYS A 145 -7.91 -1.16 -6.87
CA LYS A 145 -6.58 -0.57 -6.61
C LYS A 145 -6.65 0.68 -5.71
N ALA A 146 -7.73 1.46 -5.83
CA ALA A 146 -7.94 2.66 -5.02
C ALA A 146 -8.29 2.35 -3.56
N ARG A 147 -8.53 1.09 -3.20
CA ARG A 147 -8.80 0.70 -1.82
C ARG A 147 -7.52 0.85 -1.00
N GLY A 148 -7.46 1.86 -0.15
CA GLY A 148 -6.50 1.93 0.95
C GLY A 148 -7.14 1.58 2.29
N GLU A 149 -6.29 1.47 3.28
CA GLU A 149 -6.64 1.27 4.68
C GLU A 149 -7.09 2.59 5.32
N THR A 150 -7.89 2.50 6.37
CA THR A 150 -8.21 3.65 7.21
C THR A 150 -7.44 3.53 8.52
N PHE A 151 -6.68 4.56 8.86
CA PHE A 151 -5.90 4.63 10.08
C PHE A 151 -6.58 5.55 11.09
N GLU A 152 -6.61 5.14 12.35
CA GLU A 152 -7.06 5.98 13.45
C GLU A 152 -5.92 6.97 13.79
N LEU A 153 -6.01 8.19 13.24
CA LEU A 153 -5.07 9.27 13.55
C LEU A 153 -5.53 10.01 14.81
N VAL A 154 -4.59 10.31 15.70
CA VAL A 154 -4.84 11.00 16.96
C VAL A 154 -3.98 12.27 17.06
N PRO A 155 -4.47 13.34 17.70
CA PRO A 155 -3.65 14.51 17.98
C PRO A 155 -2.58 14.19 19.04
N ALA A 156 -1.34 14.55 18.77
CA ALA A 156 -0.26 14.60 19.74
C ALA A 156 0.16 16.05 19.99
N ARG A 157 0.42 16.37 21.25
CA ARG A 157 0.77 17.73 21.70
C ARG A 157 2.28 17.90 21.70
N MET A 158 2.75 18.95 21.03
CA MET A 158 4.17 19.31 20.98
C MET A 158 4.73 19.62 22.37
N LYS A 159 5.86 18.99 22.71
CA LYS A 159 6.55 19.15 23.99
C LYS A 159 7.91 19.80 23.86
N ARG A 160 8.67 19.45 22.81
CA ARG A 160 10.02 19.98 22.62
C ARG A 160 10.43 19.95 21.17
N ILE A 161 11.14 21.00 20.75
CA ILE A 161 11.73 21.13 19.42
C ILE A 161 13.20 21.51 19.64
N MET A 162 14.10 20.62 19.25
CA MET A 162 15.54 20.78 19.52
C MET A 162 16.34 20.69 18.21
N PRO A 163 17.01 21.78 17.78
CA PRO A 163 17.93 21.72 16.65
C PRO A 163 19.02 20.67 16.88
N LEU A 164 19.33 19.93 15.83
CA LEU A 164 20.39 18.92 15.79
C LEU A 164 21.48 19.35 14.81
N GLY A 165 22.54 18.54 14.71
CA GLY A 165 23.62 18.72 13.74
C GLY A 165 23.22 18.32 12.31
N LEU A 166 24.25 18.21 11.46
CA LEU A 166 24.12 17.72 10.09
C LEU A 166 23.95 16.20 10.06
N GLY A 167 22.92 15.71 9.37
CA GLY A 167 22.71 14.28 9.14
C GLY A 167 22.08 14.02 7.77
N ASP A 168 22.10 12.74 7.37
CA ASP A 168 21.49 12.31 6.12
C ASP A 168 19.98 12.20 6.27
N ARG A 169 19.25 12.85 5.36
CA ARG A 169 17.79 12.86 5.30
C ARG A 169 17.30 12.32 3.98
N VAL A 170 16.08 11.80 3.99
CA VAL A 170 15.39 11.19 2.85
C VAL A 170 14.21 12.07 2.41
N CYS A 171 14.16 12.47 1.13
CA CYS A 171 12.90 12.80 0.46
C CYS A 171 12.36 11.55 -0.24
N VAL A 172 11.06 11.34 -0.15
CA VAL A 172 10.36 10.37 -0.99
C VAL A 172 9.61 11.14 -2.09
N ASP A 173 10.03 10.96 -3.34
CA ASP A 173 9.31 11.46 -4.52
C ASP A 173 8.47 10.32 -5.09
N THR A 174 7.16 10.53 -5.17
CA THR A 174 6.20 9.54 -5.71
C THR A 174 5.85 9.83 -7.17
N CYS A 175 5.22 8.85 -7.82
CA CYS A 175 4.59 9.00 -9.12
C CYS A 175 3.14 9.53 -9.03
N SER A 176 2.73 10.03 -7.87
CA SER A 176 1.38 10.52 -7.57
C SER A 176 1.45 11.97 -7.08
N SER A 177 0.44 12.78 -7.37
CA SER A 177 0.33 14.13 -6.82
C SER A 177 -0.57 14.12 -5.59
N MET A 178 -0.03 14.50 -4.43
CA MET A 178 -0.77 14.63 -3.19
C MET A 178 -1.48 15.98 -3.10
N ILE A 179 -2.61 16.01 -2.41
CA ILE A 179 -3.36 17.23 -2.11
C ILE A 179 -3.11 17.71 -0.68
N LEU A 180 -3.74 18.83 -0.29
CA LEU A 180 -3.66 19.35 1.07
C LEU A 180 -4.18 18.31 2.09
N GLY A 181 -3.46 18.15 3.19
CA GLY A 181 -3.73 17.19 4.24
C GLY A 181 -3.18 15.79 3.97
N GLU A 182 -2.54 15.56 2.82
CA GLU A 182 -1.94 14.27 2.46
C GLU A 182 -0.43 14.25 2.65
N GLY A 183 0.06 13.08 3.05
CA GLY A 183 1.46 12.85 3.35
C GLY A 183 1.78 11.40 3.63
N MET A 184 2.84 11.17 4.40
CA MET A 184 3.28 9.83 4.81
C MET A 184 3.45 9.77 6.32
N LEU A 185 3.15 8.61 6.90
CA LEU A 185 3.35 8.36 8.33
C LEU A 185 4.80 7.93 8.56
N VAL A 186 5.55 8.74 9.30
CA VAL A 186 6.99 8.56 9.56
C VAL A 186 7.33 8.84 11.03
N GLY A 187 8.19 8.03 11.64
CA GLY A 187 8.58 8.21 13.05
C GLY A 187 9.92 7.57 13.40
N ASN A 188 10.48 7.94 14.55
CA ASN A 188 11.69 7.29 15.07
C ASN A 188 11.41 5.86 15.56
N SER A 189 10.16 5.57 15.92
CA SER A 189 9.69 4.26 16.36
C SER A 189 8.59 3.76 15.43
N SER A 190 8.54 2.46 15.20
CA SER A 190 7.43 1.82 14.48
C SER A 190 6.08 1.94 15.22
N GLN A 191 6.11 2.13 16.54
CA GLN A 191 4.92 2.21 17.39
C GLN A 191 4.18 3.56 17.31
N ALA A 192 4.87 4.62 16.87
CA ALA A 192 4.30 5.96 16.78
C ALA A 192 4.88 6.74 15.60
N LEU A 193 4.03 7.05 14.63
CA LEU A 193 4.40 7.67 13.37
C LEU A 193 3.67 9.01 13.21
N PHE A 194 4.39 10.05 12.83
CA PHE A 194 3.84 11.38 12.57
C PHE A 194 3.37 11.50 11.13
N LEU A 195 2.24 12.18 10.89
CA LEU A 195 1.81 12.48 9.54
C LEU A 195 2.63 13.66 8.97
N ILE A 196 3.66 13.32 8.21
CA ILE A 196 4.52 14.29 7.52
C ILE A 196 3.86 14.71 6.22
N HIS A 197 3.51 15.99 6.14
CA HIS A 197 2.74 16.54 5.04
C HIS A 197 3.59 16.65 3.77
N SER A 198 2.94 16.45 2.61
CA SER A 198 3.55 16.67 1.30
C SER A 198 3.97 18.12 1.05
N GLU A 199 4.89 18.36 0.12
CA GLU A 199 5.30 19.70 -0.32
C GLU A 199 4.25 20.33 -1.27
N SER A 200 2.96 20.16 -0.96
CA SER A 200 1.83 20.62 -1.77
C SER A 200 1.31 22.01 -1.41
N VAL A 201 1.77 22.60 -0.30
CA VAL A 201 1.38 23.95 0.12
C VAL A 201 2.28 25.00 -0.51
N GLU A 202 1.67 25.92 -1.25
CA GLU A 202 2.34 27.06 -1.88
C GLU A 202 3.07 27.93 -0.87
N ASN A 203 4.22 28.43 -1.27
CA ASN A 203 4.99 29.40 -0.52
C ASN A 203 5.55 30.45 -1.51
N PRO A 204 5.58 31.75 -1.15
CA PRO A 204 6.16 32.81 -1.97
C PRO A 204 7.55 32.54 -2.57
N PHE A 205 8.36 31.68 -1.94
CA PHE A 205 9.76 31.50 -2.30
C PHE A 205 10.05 30.26 -3.17
N VAL A 206 9.17 29.25 -3.18
CA VAL A 206 9.45 27.96 -3.83
C VAL A 206 8.17 27.35 -4.41
N ASN A 207 8.26 26.88 -5.66
CA ASN A 207 7.19 26.10 -6.30
C ASN A 207 6.89 24.81 -5.52
N THR A 208 5.61 24.47 -5.43
CA THR A 208 5.18 23.22 -4.80
C THR A 208 5.67 22.00 -5.55
N ARG A 209 5.87 20.92 -4.79
CA ARG A 209 6.18 19.59 -5.30
C ARG A 209 5.21 18.63 -4.64
N PRO A 210 3.94 18.61 -5.07
CA PRO A 210 2.90 17.80 -4.42
C PRO A 210 3.18 16.29 -4.49
N PHE A 211 4.16 15.85 -5.26
CA PHE A 211 4.61 14.45 -5.29
C PHE A 211 5.68 14.11 -4.24
N ARG A 212 6.18 15.09 -3.47
CA ARG A 212 7.31 14.94 -2.54
C ARG A 212 6.88 15.00 -1.08
N VAL A 213 7.44 14.11 -0.27
CA VAL A 213 7.45 14.20 1.19
C VAL A 213 8.90 14.31 1.68
N ASN A 214 9.18 15.31 2.51
CA ASN A 214 10.47 15.47 3.20
C ASN A 214 10.46 14.62 4.48
N ALA A 215 10.62 13.30 4.31
CA ALA A 215 10.19 12.28 5.26
C ALA A 215 10.94 12.25 6.60
N GLY A 216 12.28 12.24 6.61
CA GLY A 216 13.06 12.08 7.85
C GLY A 216 14.48 11.53 7.61
N PRO A 217 15.22 11.13 8.66
CA PRO A 217 16.54 10.51 8.55
C PRO A 217 16.47 9.05 8.08
N LEU A 218 17.63 8.49 7.72
CA LEU A 218 17.78 7.13 7.20
C LEU A 218 17.13 6.02 8.06
N HIS A 219 17.16 6.18 9.39
CA HIS A 219 16.67 5.19 10.36
C HIS A 219 15.18 5.33 10.68
N ALA A 220 14.51 6.39 10.24
CA ALA A 220 13.11 6.57 10.56
C ALA A 220 12.27 5.50 9.84
N TYR A 221 11.23 5.03 10.52
CA TYR A 221 10.26 4.10 9.95
C TYR A 221 9.25 4.85 9.09
N ILE A 222 8.82 4.24 8.00
CA ILE A 222 7.66 4.65 7.20
C ILE A 222 6.59 3.56 7.26
N LEU A 223 5.31 3.96 7.39
CA LEU A 223 4.19 3.04 7.28
C LEU A 223 3.95 2.62 5.83
N LEU A 224 3.81 1.32 5.62
CA LEU A 224 3.39 0.70 4.37
C LEU A 224 2.01 0.05 4.55
N ALA A 225 1.48 -0.50 3.46
CA ALA A 225 0.22 -1.25 3.51
C ALA A 225 0.28 -2.45 4.48
N GLU A 226 -0.89 -2.88 4.94
CA GLU A 226 -1.11 -4.01 5.85
C GLU A 226 -0.43 -3.83 7.22
N GLY A 227 -0.20 -2.57 7.62
CA GLY A 227 0.48 -2.21 8.87
C GLY A 227 1.97 -2.58 8.89
N GLN A 228 2.59 -2.82 7.74
CA GLN A 228 4.03 -3.07 7.68
C GLN A 228 4.81 -1.77 7.83
N THR A 229 6.03 -1.84 8.37
CA THR A 229 6.95 -0.71 8.43
C THR A 229 8.28 -1.06 7.75
N LYS A 230 8.98 -0.03 7.27
CA LYS A 230 10.30 -0.15 6.63
C LYS A 230 11.17 1.01 7.07
N TYR A 231 12.49 0.85 7.09
CA TYR A 231 13.37 2.02 7.22
C TYR A 231 13.34 2.85 5.94
N LEU A 232 13.38 4.18 6.07
CA LEU A 232 13.44 5.09 4.92
C LEU A 232 14.65 4.82 4.02
N SER A 233 15.78 4.38 4.60
CA SER A 233 16.99 4.02 3.86
C SER A 233 16.84 2.78 2.96
N GLU A 234 15.83 1.95 3.18
CA GLU A 234 15.62 0.74 2.40
C GLU A 234 14.67 0.96 1.21
N LEU A 235 13.98 2.11 1.15
CA LEU A 235 13.11 2.45 0.02
C LEU A 235 13.90 2.57 -1.28
N ARG A 236 13.30 2.09 -2.38
CA ARG A 236 13.87 2.15 -3.73
C ARG A 236 12.84 2.65 -4.73
N SER A 237 13.31 3.13 -5.88
CA SER A 237 12.42 3.42 -7.02
C SER A 237 11.63 2.16 -7.41
N GLY A 238 10.33 2.32 -7.60
CA GLY A 238 9.39 1.23 -7.86
C GLY A 238 8.77 0.61 -6.61
N ASP A 239 9.29 0.90 -5.41
CA ASP A 239 8.68 0.40 -4.18
C ASP A 239 7.27 1.01 -3.99
N PRO A 240 6.30 0.22 -3.51
CA PRO A 240 5.01 0.75 -3.07
C PRO A 240 5.18 1.48 -1.72
N VAL A 241 4.49 2.61 -1.59
CA VAL A 241 4.34 3.37 -0.34
C VAL A 241 2.87 3.72 -0.15
N LEU A 242 2.53 4.17 1.06
CA LEU A 242 1.16 4.52 1.41
C LEU A 242 1.06 6.03 1.62
N ILE A 243 0.18 6.68 0.87
CA ILE A 243 -0.21 8.07 1.12
C ILE A 243 -1.39 8.05 2.08
N VAL A 244 -1.35 8.86 3.13
CA VAL A 244 -2.39 8.96 4.15
C VAL A 244 -2.86 10.41 4.23
N ASN A 245 -4.17 10.62 4.26
CA ASN A 245 -4.77 11.93 4.47
C ASN A 245 -5.05 12.18 5.96
N PHE A 246 -5.34 13.43 6.31
CA PHE A 246 -5.61 13.86 7.69
C PHE A 246 -6.86 13.21 8.33
N GLU A 247 -7.77 12.63 7.55
CA GLU A 247 -8.90 11.84 8.05
C GLU A 247 -8.53 10.36 8.29
N GLY A 248 -7.28 9.99 8.00
CA GLY A 248 -6.77 8.62 8.11
C GLY A 248 -7.05 7.74 6.89
N LYS A 249 -7.72 8.23 5.85
CA LYS A 249 -7.91 7.46 4.60
C LYS A 249 -6.58 7.39 3.87
N SER A 250 -6.30 6.24 3.27
CA SER A 250 -5.06 6.04 2.52
C SER A 250 -5.28 5.55 1.11
N TYR A 251 -4.23 5.61 0.29
CA TYR A 251 -4.15 4.97 -1.01
C TYR A 251 -2.69 4.64 -1.36
N PRO A 252 -2.44 3.58 -2.16
CA PRO A 252 -1.08 3.23 -2.55
C PRO A 252 -0.51 4.21 -3.56
N ALA A 253 0.80 4.46 -3.47
CA ALA A 253 1.56 5.19 -4.47
C ALA A 253 2.90 4.49 -4.75
N VAL A 254 3.51 4.81 -5.88
CA VAL A 254 4.81 4.25 -6.29
C VAL A 254 5.89 5.29 -6.04
N VAL A 255 7.00 4.86 -5.43
CA VAL A 255 8.20 5.70 -5.30
C VAL A 255 8.83 5.87 -6.68
N GLY A 256 8.90 7.10 -7.17
CA GLY A 256 9.68 7.44 -8.37
C GLY A 256 11.16 7.58 -8.05
N ARG A 257 11.48 8.27 -6.95
CA ARG A 257 12.87 8.49 -6.51
C ARG A 257 12.97 8.66 -5.01
N VAL A 258 14.01 8.07 -4.42
CA VAL A 258 14.45 8.35 -3.05
C VAL A 258 15.65 9.28 -3.11
N LYS A 259 15.55 10.48 -2.54
CA LYS A 259 16.63 11.47 -2.53
C LYS A 259 17.27 11.53 -1.14
N ILE A 260 18.52 11.11 -1.04
CA ILE A 260 19.30 11.17 0.19
C ILE A 260 20.29 12.34 0.11
N GLU A 261 20.27 13.24 1.08
CA GLU A 261 21.21 14.36 1.16
C GLU A 261 21.48 14.78 2.61
N ARG A 262 22.61 15.44 2.85
CA ARG A 262 23.01 15.88 4.18
C ARG A 262 22.49 17.28 4.49
N ARG A 263 21.72 17.44 5.56
CA ARG A 263 21.08 18.72 5.96
C ARG A 263 21.08 18.89 7.48
N PRO A 264 20.91 20.13 7.99
CA PRO A 264 20.62 20.34 9.41
C PRO A 264 19.32 19.63 9.79
N LEU A 265 19.32 18.96 10.94
CA LEU A 265 18.17 18.22 11.46
C LEU A 265 17.57 18.91 12.68
N VAL A 266 16.38 18.46 13.09
CA VAL A 266 15.72 18.85 14.33
C VAL A 266 15.05 17.61 14.94
N LEU A 267 15.09 17.49 16.27
CA LEU A 267 14.29 16.54 17.02
C LEU A 267 12.96 17.20 17.40
N VAL A 268 11.87 16.53 17.07
CA VAL A 268 10.49 16.92 17.42
C VAL A 268 9.97 15.89 18.40
N GLU A 269 9.69 16.31 19.63
CA GLU A 269 9.11 15.48 20.69
C GLU A 269 7.67 15.95 20.97
N ALA A 270 6.74 15.01 20.97
CA ALA A 270 5.33 15.23 21.29
C ALA A 270 4.86 14.20 22.31
N GLU A 271 3.65 14.42 22.83
CA GLU A 271 3.02 13.52 23.79
C GLU A 271 1.60 13.23 23.33
N GLU A 272 1.23 11.96 23.39
CA GLU A 272 -0.13 11.49 23.20
C GLU A 272 -0.48 10.61 24.40
N ARG A 273 -1.57 10.94 25.11
CA ARG A 273 -2.02 10.25 26.34
C ARG A 273 -0.95 10.05 27.41
N GLY A 274 -0.02 11.01 27.54
CA GLY A 274 1.06 10.95 28.53
C GLY A 274 2.27 10.10 28.11
N GLU A 275 2.22 9.48 26.94
CA GLU A 275 3.35 8.73 26.39
C GLU A 275 4.14 9.59 25.39
N PRO A 276 5.48 9.71 25.58
CA PRO A 276 6.32 10.50 24.69
C PRO A 276 6.51 9.79 23.34
N ILE A 277 6.53 10.57 22.28
CA ILE A 277 6.81 10.13 20.91
C ILE A 277 7.73 11.13 20.24
N SER A 278 8.51 10.68 19.26
CA SER A 278 9.46 11.56 18.58
C SER A 278 9.65 11.25 17.10
N VAL A 279 10.01 12.29 16.36
CA VAL A 279 10.46 12.20 14.98
C VAL A 279 11.63 13.16 14.78
N ILE A 280 12.62 12.75 14.00
CA ILE A 280 13.67 13.64 13.52
C ILE A 280 13.34 14.06 12.10
N LEU A 281 13.48 15.35 11.82
CA LEU A 281 13.15 15.94 10.53
C LEU A 281 14.26 16.88 10.07
N GLN A 282 14.27 17.24 8.78
CA GLN A 282 15.14 18.32 8.30
C GLN A 282 14.68 19.66 8.90
N ASN A 283 15.61 20.47 9.39
CA ASN A 283 15.34 21.84 9.81
C ASN A 283 15.16 22.77 8.59
N ALA A 284 13.93 22.91 8.08
CA ALA A 284 13.57 23.80 6.97
C ALA A 284 12.07 24.10 6.93
N GLU A 285 11.68 25.25 6.34
CA GLU A 285 10.26 25.67 6.19
C GLU A 285 9.42 24.75 5.28
N THR A 286 10.08 24.03 4.37
CA THR A 286 9.42 23.12 3.41
C THR A 286 9.05 21.79 4.06
N VAL A 287 9.50 21.55 5.30
CA VAL A 287 9.09 20.41 6.10
C VAL A 287 7.89 20.82 6.92
N ARG A 288 6.79 20.09 6.76
CA ARG A 288 5.54 20.39 7.44
C ARG A 288 4.94 19.13 8.06
N LEU A 289 4.32 19.30 9.23
CA LEU A 289 3.48 18.30 9.86
C LEU A 289 2.01 18.62 9.58
N THR A 290 1.13 17.63 9.73
CA THR A 290 -0.31 17.83 9.51
C THR A 290 -1.03 18.08 10.84
N GLN A 291 -1.78 19.17 10.94
CA GLN A 291 -2.64 19.48 12.09
C GLN A 291 -3.94 18.66 12.03
N PRO A 292 -4.68 18.50 13.15
CA PRO A 292 -5.96 17.78 13.17
C PRO A 292 -7.02 18.31 12.19
N CYS A 293 -6.95 19.59 11.81
CA CYS A 293 -7.84 20.20 10.82
C CYS A 293 -7.40 20.00 9.36
N GLY A 294 -6.35 19.20 9.11
CA GLY A 294 -5.79 18.93 7.78
C GLY A 294 -4.86 20.01 7.23
N LYS A 295 -4.67 21.13 7.96
CA LYS A 295 -3.70 22.16 7.57
C LYS A 295 -2.27 21.68 7.81
N ALA A 296 -1.37 22.09 6.93
CA ALA A 296 0.06 21.89 7.13
C ALA A 296 0.61 22.98 8.07
N ILE A 297 1.35 22.58 9.09
CA ILE A 297 2.12 23.49 9.93
C ILE A 297 3.60 23.33 9.61
N SER A 298 4.27 24.44 9.29
CA SER A 298 5.69 24.48 9.02
C SER A 298 6.50 24.16 10.26
N LEU A 299 7.57 23.40 10.10
CA LEU A 299 8.48 23.06 11.19
C LEU A 299 9.08 24.31 11.87
N VAL A 300 9.31 25.39 11.11
CA VAL A 300 9.86 26.63 11.67
C VAL A 300 8.82 27.47 12.44
N ASP A 301 7.53 27.21 12.21
CA ASP A 301 6.42 27.88 12.90
C ASP A 301 5.85 27.04 14.05
N LEU A 302 6.31 25.79 14.17
CA LEU A 302 5.88 24.84 15.19
C LEU A 302 6.41 25.27 16.57
N LYS A 303 5.55 25.19 17.59
CA LYS A 303 5.90 25.54 18.98
C LYS A 303 5.32 24.53 19.97
N GLU A 304 5.83 24.59 21.20
CA GLU A 304 5.26 23.83 22.32
C GLU A 304 3.76 24.12 22.48
N GLY A 305 2.98 23.07 22.72
CA GLY A 305 1.54 23.15 22.86
C GLY A 305 0.74 23.03 21.55
N ASP A 306 1.36 23.17 20.38
CA ASP A 306 0.71 22.88 19.10
C ASP A 306 0.33 21.39 18.99
N GLU A 307 -0.67 21.08 18.17
CA GLU A 307 -1.14 19.72 17.95
C GLU A 307 -0.92 19.28 16.49
N VAL A 308 -0.41 18.05 16.35
CA VAL A 308 -0.15 17.40 15.06
C VAL A 308 -0.73 16.00 15.06
N LEU A 309 -1.06 15.47 13.88
CA LEU A 309 -1.61 14.13 13.72
C LEU A 309 -0.50 13.07 13.76
N VAL A 310 -0.75 12.04 14.54
CA VAL A 310 0.08 10.85 14.63
C VAL A 310 -0.77 9.59 14.51
N TYR A 311 -0.15 8.51 14.06
CA TYR A 311 -0.67 7.16 14.09
C TYR A 311 0.08 6.38 15.16
N ARG A 312 -0.66 5.71 16.04
CA ARG A 312 -0.09 4.73 16.97
C ARG A 312 -0.48 3.33 16.54
N GLU A 313 0.52 2.47 16.49
CA GLU A 313 0.28 1.05 16.33
C GLU A 313 -0.25 0.48 17.65
N LYS A 314 -1.39 -0.22 17.62
CA LYS A 314 -1.88 -0.95 18.78
C LYS A 314 -0.93 -2.12 19.02
N ALA A 315 -0.20 -2.10 20.14
CA ALA A 315 0.80 -3.04 20.63
C ALA A 315 1.15 -4.26 19.74
N GLY A 316 2.41 -4.33 19.30
CA GLY A 316 3.11 -5.59 19.03
C GLY A 316 3.18 -6.08 17.58
N ARG A 317 3.62 -5.26 16.62
CA ARG A 317 4.06 -5.78 15.31
C ARG A 317 5.49 -5.35 15.01
N HIS A 318 6.40 -6.30 15.14
CA HIS A 318 7.70 -6.20 14.48
C HIS A 318 7.69 -7.19 13.32
N PHE A 319 7.99 -6.71 12.11
CA PHE A 319 8.09 -7.54 10.88
C PHE A 319 6.83 -8.32 10.47
N GLY A 320 5.62 -7.78 10.68
CA GLY A 320 4.39 -8.35 10.11
C GLY A 320 3.96 -9.71 10.71
N VAL A 321 4.55 -10.09 11.85
CA VAL A 321 4.14 -11.25 12.65
C VAL A 321 3.79 -10.73 14.05
N GLN A 322 2.63 -11.12 14.58
CA GLN A 322 2.24 -10.84 15.96
C GLN A 322 3.17 -11.65 16.88
N ILE A 323 4.18 -10.97 17.41
CA ILE A 323 5.04 -11.50 18.46
C ILE A 323 4.95 -10.48 19.60
N ASP A 324 4.53 -10.95 20.78
CA ASP A 324 4.65 -10.18 22.03
C ASP A 324 6.15 -10.07 22.40
N GLU A 325 6.90 -9.31 21.60
CA GLU A 325 8.29 -8.98 21.87
C GLU A 325 8.37 -7.63 22.57
N THR A 326 9.08 -7.59 23.71
CA THR A 326 9.35 -6.34 24.43
C THR A 326 10.53 -5.65 23.77
N ILE A 327 10.25 -4.79 22.80
CA ILE A 327 11.26 -3.97 22.11
C ILE A 327 11.33 -2.60 22.79
N VAL A 328 12.54 -2.14 23.14
CA VAL A 328 12.79 -0.83 23.74
C VAL A 328 13.64 0.00 22.78
N GLU A 329 13.03 0.98 22.12
CA GLU A 329 13.68 2.00 21.29
C GLU A 329 13.88 3.28 22.13
N ARG A 330 15.05 3.93 22.06
CA ARG A 330 15.42 5.11 22.87
C ARG A 330 16.03 6.22 22.03
#